data_AF-A0A132NE45-F1
#
_entry.id   AF-A0A132NE45-F1
#
_cell.length_a   1.000
_cell.length_b   1.000
_cell.length_c   1.000
_cell.angle_alpha   90.00
_cell.angle_beta   90.00
_cell.angle_gamma   90.00
#
_symmetry.space_group_name_H-M   'P 1'
#
loop_
_entity.id
_entity.type
_entity.pdbx_description
1 polymer ?
#
loop_
_entity_poly.entity_id
_entity_poly.type
_entity_poly.pdbx_seq_one_letter_code
_entity_poly.pdbx_strand_id
1 'polypeptide(L)'
;MRSRARMLGHPVHPMLVVLPLGLLIGAVLFDILYLIFGGTTFPLVAGYTMAAGIIGGLVAGVFGLVDWMAIPPRTRARRIGTLHGLGNVLVLVLFGLSWLLRYPETDWRPNEFALTLSFVGIVLGA
;
A
#
# COMPACT_ATOMS: atom_id res chain seq x y z
N MET A 1 6.14 1.23 -23.38
CA MET A 1 5.41 0.04 -22.88
C MET A 1 3.92 0.27 -23.12
N ARG A 2 3.21 -0.68 -23.73
CA ARG A 2 1.75 -0.59 -23.88
C ARG A 2 1.13 -1.57 -22.87
N SER A 3 0.46 -1.05 -21.84
CA SER A 3 -0.34 -1.85 -20.88
C SER A 3 -1.41 -2.65 -21.63
N ARG A 4 -1.64 -3.90 -21.22
CA ARG A 4 -2.66 -4.80 -21.79
C ARG A 4 -4.02 -4.59 -21.12
N ALA A 5 -4.06 -4.25 -19.84
CA ALA A 5 -5.28 -3.87 -19.16
C ALA A 5 -5.58 -2.38 -19.40
N ARG A 6 -6.50 -2.11 -20.33
CA ARG A 6 -6.92 -0.74 -20.67
C ARG A 6 -8.40 -0.55 -20.43
N MET A 7 -8.74 0.60 -19.87
CA MET A 7 -10.10 1.09 -19.76
C MET A 7 -10.13 2.49 -20.36
N LEU A 8 -11.06 2.75 -21.27
CA LEU A 8 -11.21 4.05 -21.95
C LEU A 8 -9.90 4.54 -22.64
N GLY A 9 -9.04 3.63 -23.10
CA GLY A 9 -7.76 3.95 -23.74
C GLY A 9 -6.59 4.17 -22.78
N HIS A 10 -6.83 4.23 -21.46
CA HIS A 10 -5.81 4.44 -20.44
C HIS A 10 -5.38 3.13 -19.76
N PRO A 11 -4.08 2.98 -19.41
CA PRO A 11 -3.61 1.88 -18.57
C PRO A 11 -4.34 1.87 -17.22
N VAL A 12 -4.98 0.74 -16.88
CA VAL A 12 -5.77 0.63 -15.64
C VAL A 12 -4.89 0.69 -14.40
N HIS A 13 -3.73 0.02 -14.43
CA HIS A 13 -2.85 -0.08 -13.27
C HIS A 13 -2.38 1.30 -12.73
N PRO A 14 -1.84 2.23 -13.55
CA PRO A 14 -1.49 3.58 -13.09
C PRO A 14 -2.65 4.40 -12.54
N MET A 15 -3.87 4.19 -13.04
CA MET A 15 -5.06 4.87 -12.50
C MET A 15 -5.40 4.35 -11.10
N LEU A 16 -5.27 3.04 -10.90
CA LEU A 16 -5.63 2.39 -9.63
C LEU A 16 -4.62 2.61 -8.51
N VAL A 17 -3.34 2.83 -8.81
CA VAL A 17 -2.28 2.96 -7.76
C VAL A 17 -2.41 4.24 -6.95
N VAL A 18 -3.03 5.30 -7.48
CA VAL A 18 -3.16 6.60 -6.79
C VAL A 18 -3.96 6.49 -5.49
N LEU A 19 -5.09 5.77 -5.54
CA LEU A 19 -5.97 5.59 -4.38
C LEU A 19 -5.29 4.87 -3.20
N PRO A 20 -4.75 3.64 -3.34
CA PRO A 20 -4.12 2.94 -2.23
C PRO A 20 -2.89 3.68 -1.71
N LEU A 21 -2.11 4.33 -2.57
CA LEU A 21 -0.98 5.14 -2.13
C LEU A 21 -1.42 6.29 -1.21
N GLY A 22 -2.44 7.05 -1.63
CA GLY A 22 -3.01 8.13 -0.82
C GLY A 22 -3.59 7.64 0.51
N LEU A 23 -4.25 6.48 0.52
CA LEU A 23 -4.81 5.88 1.73
C LEU A 23 -3.72 5.40 2.71
N LEU A 24 -2.67 4.73 2.23
CA LEU A 24 -1.57 4.28 3.09
C LEU A 24 -0.77 5.47 3.66
N ILE A 25 -0.54 6.52 2.86
CA ILE A 25 0.01 7.80 3.36
C ILE A 25 -0.91 8.40 4.42
N GLY A 26 -2.21 8.48 4.14
CA GLY A 26 -3.21 9.01 5.07
C GLY A 26 -3.22 8.27 6.41
N ALA A 27 -3.11 6.94 6.38
CA ALA A 27 -3.03 6.14 7.61
C ALA A 27 -1.82 6.51 8.47
N VAL A 28 -0.63 6.69 7.86
CA VAL A 28 0.58 7.15 8.57
C VAL A 28 0.41 8.58 9.10
N LEU A 29 -0.26 9.47 8.36
CA LEU A 29 -0.55 10.82 8.85
C LEU A 29 -1.46 10.77 10.08
N PHE A 30 -2.48 9.92 10.10
CA PHE A 30 -3.33 9.73 11.28
C PHE A 30 -2.56 9.11 12.46
N ASP A 31 -1.62 8.19 12.21
CA ASP A 31 -0.70 7.70 13.26
C ASP A 31 0.13 8.84 13.86
N ILE A 32 0.65 9.74 13.03
CA ILE A 32 1.41 10.91 13.50
C ILE A 32 0.51 11.84 14.33
N LEU A 33 -0.73 12.09 13.89
CA LEU A 33 -1.70 12.89 14.64
C LEU A 33 -2.04 12.24 15.98
N TYR A 34 -2.17 10.92 16.04
CA TYR A 34 -2.34 10.18 17.29
C TYR A 34 -1.14 10.39 18.24
N LEU A 35 0.09 10.32 17.73
CA LEU A 35 1.29 10.52 18.55
C LEU A 35 1.40 11.95 19.10
N ILE A 36 0.86 12.95 18.39
CA ILE A 36 0.90 14.35 18.80
C ILE A 36 -0.25 14.70 19.76
N PHE A 37 -1.47 14.27 19.43
CA PHE A 37 -2.70 14.73 20.08
C PHE A 37 -3.38 13.68 20.97
N GLY A 38 -3.01 12.40 20.85
CA GLY A 38 -3.64 11.29 21.56
C GLY A 38 -5.07 11.00 21.08
N GLY A 39 -5.89 10.46 21.98
CA GLY A 39 -7.28 10.08 21.71
C GLY A 39 -7.44 8.77 20.94
N THR A 40 -8.70 8.38 20.67
CA THR A 40 -9.06 7.09 20.07
C THR A 40 -9.49 7.22 18.60
N THR A 41 -9.89 8.42 18.16
CA THR A 41 -10.35 8.67 16.79
C THR A 41 -9.24 8.48 15.75
N PHE A 42 -8.02 8.97 16.00
CA PHE A 42 -6.94 8.89 15.02
C PHE A 42 -6.50 7.44 14.73
N PRO A 43 -6.24 6.57 15.74
CA PRO A 43 -5.95 5.16 15.50
C PRO A 43 -7.07 4.41 14.76
N LEU A 44 -8.34 4.70 15.10
CA LEU A 44 -9.51 4.12 14.43
C LEU A 44 -9.52 4.47 12.94
N VAL A 45 -9.37 5.75 12.60
CA VAL A 45 -9.34 6.22 11.21
C VAL A 45 -8.12 5.68 10.47
N ALA A 46 -6.95 5.65 11.12
CA ALA A 46 -5.74 5.05 10.58
C ALA A 46 -5.95 3.58 10.20
N GLY A 47 -6.55 2.78 11.10
CA GLY A 47 -6.83 1.36 10.88
C GLY A 47 -7.72 1.10 9.66
N TYR A 48 -8.84 1.81 9.53
CA TYR A 48 -9.74 1.63 8.37
C TYR A 48 -9.15 2.17 7.06
N THR A 49 -8.46 3.31 7.11
CA THR A 49 -7.81 3.90 5.93
C THR A 49 -6.68 2.98 5.45
N MET A 50 -5.91 2.40 6.37
CA MET A 50 -4.89 1.40 6.08
C MET A 50 -5.50 0.14 5.45
N ALA A 51 -6.62 -0.37 5.99
CA ALA A 51 -7.33 -1.51 5.41
C ALA A 51 -7.73 -1.25 3.95
N ALA A 52 -8.34 -0.09 3.70
CA ALA A 52 -8.77 0.31 2.35
C ALA A 52 -7.57 0.47 1.41
N GLY A 53 -6.47 1.03 1.90
CA GLY A 53 -5.21 1.14 1.15
C GLY A 53 -4.62 -0.21 0.79
N ILE A 54 -4.60 -1.17 1.72
CA ILE A 54 -4.13 -2.54 1.47
C ILE A 54 -5.00 -3.22 0.41
N ILE A 55 -6.33 -3.17 0.55
CA ILE A 55 -7.27 -3.77 -0.41
C ILE A 55 -7.08 -3.15 -1.80
N GLY A 56 -7.02 -1.82 -1.89
CA GLY A 56 -6.78 -1.13 -3.15
C GLY A 56 -5.43 -1.48 -3.77
N GLY A 57 -4.39 -1.65 -2.95
CA GLY A 57 -3.06 -2.04 -3.39
C GLY A 57 -3.00 -3.46 -3.93
N LEU A 58 -3.70 -4.40 -3.30
CA LEU A 58 -3.85 -5.77 -3.80
C LEU A 58 -4.56 -5.80 -5.16
N VAL A 59 -5.67 -5.05 -5.29
CA VAL A 59 -6.40 -4.93 -6.55
C VAL A 59 -5.50 -4.33 -7.64
N ALA A 60 -4.80 -3.22 -7.35
CA ALA A 60 -3.86 -2.60 -8.28
C ALA A 60 -2.72 -3.57 -8.66
N GLY A 61 -2.23 -4.36 -7.71
CA GLY A 61 -1.20 -5.38 -7.89
C GLY A 61 -1.59 -6.46 -8.89
N VAL A 62 -2.86 -6.90 -8.91
CA VAL A 62 -3.36 -7.86 -9.91
C VAL A 62 -3.21 -7.31 -11.33
N PHE A 63 -3.64 -6.07 -11.57
CA PHE A 63 -3.47 -5.44 -12.88
C PHE A 63 -2.00 -5.20 -13.24
N GLY A 64 -1.18 -4.83 -12.26
CA GLY A 64 0.27 -4.68 -12.43
C GLY A 64 0.94 -6.00 -12.81
N LEU A 65 0.51 -7.12 -12.23
CA LEU A 65 1.00 -8.46 -12.56
C LEU A 65 0.62 -8.85 -14.00
N VAL A 66 -0.61 -8.58 -14.43
CA VAL A 66 -1.06 -8.82 -15.82
C VAL A 66 -0.18 -8.03 -16.81
N ASP A 67 0.07 -6.76 -16.52
CA ASP A 67 0.94 -5.91 -17.35
C ASP A 67 2.40 -6.39 -17.35
N TRP A 68 2.92 -6.83 -16.20
CA TRP A 68 4.27 -7.38 -16.09
C TRP A 68 4.44 -8.68 -16.89
N MET A 69 3.44 -9.58 -16.84
CA MET A 69 3.46 -10.83 -17.60
C MET A 69 3.54 -10.60 -19.11
N ALA A 70 3.00 -9.49 -19.60
CA ALA A 70 3.06 -9.10 -21.01
C ALA A 70 4.44 -8.59 -21.47
N ILE A 71 5.36 -8.28 -20.56
CA ILE A 71 6.70 -7.79 -20.90
C ILE A 71 7.57 -8.96 -21.37
N PRO A 72 8.25 -8.88 -22.54
CA PRO A 72 9.13 -9.96 -22.98
C PRO A 72 10.24 -10.29 -21.96
N PRO A 73 10.59 -11.59 -21.79
CA PRO A 73 11.64 -12.01 -20.86
C PRO A 73 13.01 -11.43 -21.27
N ARG A 74 13.94 -11.37 -20.31
CA ARG A 74 15.33 -10.87 -20.49
C ARG A 74 15.43 -9.41 -20.97
N THR A 75 14.39 -8.62 -20.79
CA THR A 75 14.43 -7.18 -21.06
C THR A 75 14.70 -6.36 -19.80
N ARG A 76 15.31 -5.18 -19.95
CA ARG A 76 15.48 -4.21 -18.86
C ARG A 76 14.13 -3.87 -18.20
N ALA A 77 13.08 -3.73 -19.02
CA ALA A 77 11.72 -3.47 -18.55
C ALA A 77 11.20 -4.57 -17.61
N ARG A 78 11.44 -5.85 -17.93
CA ARG A 78 11.03 -6.98 -17.08
C ARG A 78 11.71 -6.93 -15.72
N ARG A 79 13.02 -6.65 -15.69
CA ARG A 79 13.81 -6.54 -14.44
C ARG A 79 13.31 -5.39 -13.56
N ILE A 80 13.11 -4.21 -14.13
CA ILE A 80 12.60 -3.05 -13.38
C ILE A 80 11.20 -3.34 -12.85
N GLY A 81 10.32 -3.89 -13.70
CA GLY A 81 8.96 -4.27 -13.28
C GLY A 81 8.94 -5.31 -12.16
N THR A 82 9.87 -6.28 -12.17
CA THR A 82 10.00 -7.24 -11.07
C THR A 82 10.44 -6.57 -9.76
N LEU A 83 11.48 -5.72 -9.80
CA LEU A 83 11.93 -4.99 -8.60
C LEU A 83 10.82 -4.11 -8.03
N HIS A 84 10.12 -3.38 -8.90
CA HIS A 84 8.99 -2.55 -8.50
C HIS A 84 7.84 -3.38 -7.91
N GLY A 85 7.47 -4.49 -8.56
CA GLY A 85 6.43 -5.40 -8.05
C GLY A 85 6.77 -5.99 -6.69
N LEU A 86 8.01 -6.47 -6.50
CA LEU A 86 8.48 -6.98 -5.21
C LEU A 86 8.52 -5.90 -4.13
N GLY A 87 8.95 -4.68 -4.47
CA GLY A 87 8.91 -3.54 -3.55
C GLY A 87 7.50 -3.23 -3.06
N ASN A 88 6.52 -3.18 -3.98
CA ASN A 88 5.12 -2.97 -3.61
C ASN A 88 4.56 -4.10 -2.75
N VAL A 89 4.91 -5.36 -3.04
CA VAL A 89 4.51 -6.50 -2.20
C VAL A 89 5.08 -6.35 -0.79
N LEU A 90 6.35 -5.98 -0.66
CA LEU A 90 6.97 -5.74 0.65
C LEU A 90 6.26 -4.62 1.42
N VAL A 91 5.96 -3.50 0.77
CA VAL A 91 5.20 -2.39 1.37
C VAL A 91 3.83 -2.87 1.85
N LEU A 92 3.08 -3.60 1.01
CA LEU A 92 1.77 -4.14 1.39
C LEU A 92 1.85 -5.14 2.54
N VAL A 93 2.90 -5.96 2.61
CA VAL A 93 3.14 -6.87 3.74
C VAL A 93 3.40 -6.10 5.02
N LEU A 94 4.24 -5.06 4.98
CA LEU A 94 4.54 -4.24 6.16
C LEU A 94 3.28 -3.54 6.70
N PHE A 95 2.49 -2.93 5.82
CA PHE A 95 1.21 -2.34 6.20
C PHE A 95 0.20 -3.40 6.65
N GLY A 96 0.14 -4.56 6.00
CA GLY A 96 -0.71 -5.69 6.40
C GLY A 96 -0.38 -6.20 7.80
N LEU A 97 0.90 -6.34 8.13
CA LEU A 97 1.34 -6.72 9.48
C LEU A 97 1.04 -5.62 10.50
N SER A 98 1.27 -4.34 10.17
CA SER A 98 0.87 -3.21 11.02
C SER A 98 -0.64 -3.25 11.33
N TRP A 99 -1.45 -3.51 10.30
CA TRP A 99 -2.90 -3.60 10.41
C TRP A 99 -3.34 -4.79 11.28
N LEU A 100 -2.75 -5.97 11.07
CA LEU A 100 -3.04 -7.18 11.86
C LEU A 100 -2.71 -7.01 13.34
N LEU A 101 -1.62 -6.28 13.66
CA LEU A 101 -1.26 -5.97 15.05
C LEU A 101 -2.25 -5.00 15.72
N ARG A 102 -3.02 -4.23 14.95
CA ARG A 102 -4.04 -3.30 15.48
C ARG A 102 -5.42 -3.94 15.59
N TYR A 103 -5.72 -4.95 14.77
CA TYR A 103 -7.03 -5.58 14.69
C TYR A 103 -7.62 -6.08 16.02
N PRO A 104 -6.85 -6.72 16.93
CA PRO A 104 -7.39 -7.18 18.21
C PRO A 104 -7.43 -6.06 19.27
N GLU A 105 -6.81 -4.91 19.01
CA GLU A 105 -6.64 -3.85 20.00
C GLU A 105 -7.88 -2.97 20.09
N THR A 106 -8.19 -2.54 21.31
CA THR A 106 -9.30 -1.60 21.53
C THR A 106 -9.02 -0.29 20.82
N ASP A 107 -10.00 0.22 20.08
CA ASP A 107 -9.90 1.44 19.27
C ASP A 107 -8.78 1.43 18.23
N TRP A 108 -8.32 0.25 17.78
CA TRP A 108 -7.22 0.12 16.80
C TRP A 108 -5.89 0.73 17.24
N ARG A 109 -5.69 0.87 18.56
CA ARG A 109 -4.49 1.48 19.12
C ARG A 109 -3.24 0.72 18.69
N PRO A 110 -2.27 1.39 18.04
CA PRO A 110 -1.05 0.71 17.62
C PRO A 110 -0.06 0.59 18.77
N ASN A 111 0.61 -0.55 18.84
CA ASN A 111 1.84 -0.69 19.60
C ASN A 111 3.05 -0.16 18.78
N GLU A 112 4.22 -0.10 19.41
CA GLU A 112 5.45 0.40 18.79
C GLU A 112 5.84 -0.38 17.52
N PHE A 113 5.61 -1.70 17.51
CA PHE A 113 5.88 -2.55 16.35
C PHE A 113 4.96 -2.22 15.17
N ALA A 114 3.67 -2.01 15.42
CA ALA A 114 2.71 -1.63 14.38
C ALA A 114 3.08 -0.29 13.74
N LEU A 115 3.48 0.71 14.54
CA LEU A 115 3.96 2.00 14.03
C LEU A 115 5.26 1.86 13.24
N THR A 116 6.21 1.08 13.75
CA THR A 116 7.49 0.84 13.07
C THR A 116 7.26 0.22 11.69
N LEU A 117 6.38 -0.77 11.59
CA LEU A 117 6.06 -1.42 10.33
C LEU A 117 5.42 -0.46 9.31
N SER A 118 4.45 0.38 9.72
CA SER A 118 3.83 1.34 8.81
C SER A 118 4.82 2.46 8.39
N PHE A 119 5.70 2.90 9.30
CA PHE A 119 6.70 3.93 9.00
C PHE A 119 7.81 3.41 8.08
N VAL A 120 8.30 2.19 8.29
CA VAL A 120 9.22 1.55 7.35
C VAL A 120 8.52 1.31 6.01
N GLY A 121 7.25 0.90 6.04
CA GLY A 121 6.43 0.73 4.85
C GLY A 121 6.35 1.98 3.99
N ILE A 122 6.12 3.16 4.60
CA ILE A 122 6.05 4.41 3.84
C ILE A 122 7.41 4.85 3.30
N VAL A 123 8.50 4.68 4.07
CA VAL A 123 9.86 5.03 3.63
C VAL A 123 10.30 4.18 2.44
N LEU A 124 9.92 2.90 2.42
CA LEU A 124 10.23 2.00 1.30
C LEU A 124 9.31 2.21 0.07
N GLY A 125 8.13 2.81 0.29
CA GLY A 125 7.14 3.09 -0.77
C GLY A 125 7.29 4.45 -1.46
N ALA A 126 8.03 5.38 -0.87
CA ALA A 126 8.34 6.71 -1.42
C ALA A 126 9.55 6.67 -2.38
#